data_AF-A0A8J7EQP5-F1
#
_entry.id   AF-A0A8J7EQP5-F1
#
_cell.length_a   1.000
_cell.length_b   1.000
_cell.length_c   1.000
_cell.angle_alpha   90.00
_cell.angle_beta   90.00
_cell.angle_gamma   90.00
#
_symmetry.space_group_name_H-M   'P 1'
#
loop_
_entity.id
_entity.type
_entity.pdbx_description
1 polymer ?
#
loop_
_entity_poly.entity_id
_entity_poly.type
_entity_poly.pdbx_seq_one_letter_code
_entity_poly.pdbx_strand_id
1 'polypeptide(L)'
;MLPGFKPKPKEQGKKRRGGQPGHEGHSQRLYAAEECTGIEEHYPSHCWGCGEALSGSDAAPQRCQIVEIPPLRPMVVEHRFHALDCPSCEVRTRAHDGAVVDGSRYGDRLLLIFLRQSPDSLYGYLPSMP
;
A
#
# COMPACT_ATOMS: atom_id res chain seq x y z
N MET A 1 33.23 40.76 -9.73
CA MET A 1 33.40 39.74 -8.66
C MET A 1 32.47 40.12 -7.52
N LEU A 2 31.37 39.39 -7.32
CA LEU A 2 30.46 39.63 -6.19
C LEU A 2 30.93 38.79 -4.99
N PRO A 3 30.95 39.35 -3.76
CA PRO A 3 31.47 38.68 -2.59
C PRO A 3 30.56 37.51 -2.16
N GLY A 4 31.20 36.37 -1.89
CA GLY A 4 30.54 35.08 -1.62
C GLY A 4 29.79 35.05 -0.29
N PHE A 5 28.53 34.65 -0.35
CA PHE A 5 27.71 34.34 0.82
C PHE A 5 28.15 32.99 1.39
N LYS A 6 28.76 32.98 2.59
CA LYS A 6 29.04 31.75 3.34
C LYS A 6 27.83 31.43 4.23
N PRO A 7 27.07 30.35 3.99
CA PRO A 7 25.97 29.98 4.88
C PRO A 7 26.52 29.60 6.27
N LYS A 8 25.84 30.08 7.33
CA LYS A 8 26.17 29.72 8.71
C LYS A 8 25.94 28.22 8.96
N PRO A 9 26.79 27.54 9.75
CA PRO A 9 26.55 26.15 10.14
C PRO A 9 25.23 26.03 10.91
N LYS A 10 24.33 25.14 10.48
CA LYS A 10 23.13 24.81 11.26
C LYS A 10 23.55 24.01 12.49
N GLU A 11 23.23 24.52 13.68
CA GLU A 11 23.34 23.75 14.91
C GLU A 11 22.46 22.49 14.80
N GLN A 12 23.06 21.33 15.02
CA GLN A 12 22.35 20.06 15.06
C GLN A 12 21.49 20.04 16.33
N GLY A 13 20.25 20.53 16.21
CA GLY A 13 19.28 20.47 17.29
C GLY A 13 19.14 19.03 17.79
N LYS A 14 19.19 18.84 19.11
CA LYS A 14 18.98 17.58 19.84
C LYS A 14 17.53 17.07 19.69
N LYS A 15 17.06 16.87 18.46
CA LYS A 15 15.79 16.21 18.20
C LYS A 15 15.95 14.76 18.64
N ARG A 16 15.30 14.41 19.75
CA ARG A 16 15.16 13.02 20.16
C ARG A 16 14.45 12.28 19.02
N ARG A 17 15.04 11.18 18.55
CA ARG A 17 14.38 10.27 17.61
C ARG A 17 13.19 9.65 18.34
N GLY A 18 11.97 9.87 17.85
CA GLY A 18 10.74 9.38 18.47
C GLY A 18 9.51 10.11 17.93
N GLY A 19 8.32 9.55 18.19
CA GLY A 19 7.04 10.19 17.88
C GLY A 19 6.86 11.51 18.64
N GLN A 20 5.85 12.29 18.24
CA GLN A 20 5.50 13.54 18.92
C GLN A 20 5.24 13.27 20.43
N PRO A 21 5.66 14.18 21.34
CA PRO A 21 5.40 14.02 22.78
C PRO A 21 3.90 13.84 23.05
N GLY A 22 3.53 12.77 23.76
CA GLY A 22 2.13 12.42 24.05
C GLY A 22 1.52 11.37 23.11
N HIS A 23 2.22 10.93 22.06
CA HIS A 23 1.79 9.81 21.24
C HIS A 23 2.37 8.50 21.76
N GLU A 24 1.51 7.61 22.24
CA GLU A 24 1.89 6.22 22.49
C GLU A 24 2.31 5.57 21.17
N GLY A 25 3.46 4.91 21.16
CA GLY A 25 3.94 4.21 19.97
C GLY A 25 2.97 3.09 19.60
N HIS A 26 2.31 3.21 18.45
CA HIS A 26 1.57 2.10 17.86
C HIS A 26 2.57 1.10 17.26
N SER A 27 3.07 0.18 18.09
CA SER A 27 3.73 -1.01 17.53
C SER A 27 2.66 -1.90 16.90
N GLN A 28 2.81 -2.18 15.62
CA GLN A 28 1.95 -3.12 14.93
C GLN A 28 2.14 -4.50 15.59
N ARG A 29 1.05 -5.07 16.11
CA ARG A 29 1.08 -6.43 16.64
C ARG A 29 1.45 -7.37 15.51
N LEU A 30 2.48 -8.18 15.73
CA LEU A 30 2.86 -9.24 14.80
C LEU A 30 1.81 -10.35 14.86
N TYR A 31 1.47 -10.90 13.71
CA TYR A 31 0.74 -12.16 13.59
C TYR A 31 1.53 -13.30 14.25
N ALA A 32 0.82 -14.32 14.74
CA ALA A 32 1.45 -15.54 15.23
C ALA A 32 2.13 -16.31 14.09
N ALA A 33 3.07 -17.19 14.42
CA ALA A 33 3.83 -17.95 13.41
C ALA A 33 2.91 -18.86 12.58
N GLU A 34 1.88 -19.40 13.22
CA GLU A 34 0.90 -20.32 12.63
C GLU A 34 -0.10 -19.60 11.71
N GLU A 35 -0.21 -18.27 11.83
CA GLU A 35 -1.04 -17.43 10.97
C GLU A 35 -0.29 -16.93 9.73
N CYS A 36 1.05 -17.03 9.72
CA CYS A 36 1.85 -16.66 8.56
C CYS A 36 1.76 -17.74 7.47
N THR A 37 1.60 -17.32 6.22
CA THR A 37 1.63 -18.23 5.06
C THR A 37 2.96 -18.98 4.95
N GLY A 38 4.05 -18.37 5.44
CA GLY A 38 5.38 -18.97 5.54
C GLY A 38 6.30 -18.09 6.38
N ILE A 39 7.42 -18.67 6.80
CA ILE A 39 8.49 -17.98 7.54
C ILE A 39 9.77 -18.16 6.73
N GLU A 40 10.35 -17.04 6.31
CA GLU A 40 11.66 -16.99 5.67
C GLU A 40 12.71 -16.62 6.71
N GLU A 41 13.60 -17.56 7.02
CA GLU A 41 14.67 -17.35 8.01
C GLU A 41 15.89 -16.71 7.34
N HIS A 42 16.40 -15.63 7.92
CA HIS A 42 17.57 -14.91 7.41
C HIS A 42 18.70 -14.93 8.43
N TYR A 43 19.71 -15.76 8.17
CA TYR A 43 20.91 -15.85 8.98
C TYR A 43 22.07 -15.05 8.36
N PRO A 44 22.87 -14.32 9.14
CA PRO A 44 24.11 -13.74 8.64
C PRO A 44 25.10 -14.86 8.32
N SER A 45 25.65 -14.86 7.10
CA SER A 45 26.69 -15.82 6.73
C SER A 45 28.08 -15.44 7.28
N HIS A 46 28.32 -14.15 7.50
CA HIS A 46 29.59 -13.61 7.97
C HIS A 46 29.39 -12.44 8.94
N CYS A 47 30.36 -12.25 9.83
CA CYS A 47 30.40 -11.12 10.74
C CYS A 47 30.58 -9.80 9.98
N TRP A 48 29.69 -8.84 10.20
CA TRP A 48 29.79 -7.50 9.58
C TRP A 48 31.04 -6.71 10.02
N GLY A 49 31.64 -7.05 11.16
CA GLY A 49 32.82 -6.35 11.68
C GLY A 49 34.16 -6.91 11.17
N CYS A 50 34.33 -8.24 11.19
CA CYS A 50 35.61 -8.89 10.86
C CYS A 50 35.55 -9.84 9.65
N GLY A 51 34.37 -10.15 9.12
CA GLY A 51 34.20 -11.05 7.97
C GLY A 51 34.32 -12.55 8.28
N GLU A 52 34.53 -12.94 9.54
CA GLU A 52 34.58 -14.36 9.94
C GLU A 52 33.25 -15.06 9.65
N ALA A 53 33.30 -16.33 9.23
CA ALA A 53 32.11 -17.13 8.94
C ALA A 53 31.31 -17.39 10.24
N LEU A 54 29.98 -17.27 10.16
CA LEU A 54 29.09 -17.45 11.30
C LEU A 54 28.25 -18.72 11.15
N SER A 55 28.01 -19.41 12.27
CA SER A 55 27.11 -20.54 12.38
C SER A 55 26.44 -20.55 13.74
N GLY A 56 25.16 -20.89 13.81
CA GLY A 56 24.41 -20.98 15.06
C GLY A 56 22.92 -20.72 14.86
N SER A 57 22.19 -20.62 15.97
CA SER A 57 20.77 -20.31 16.01
C SER A 57 20.48 -19.24 17.05
N ASP A 58 19.56 -18.33 16.75
CA ASP A 58 19.01 -17.38 17.70
C ASP A 58 17.60 -17.83 18.10
N ALA A 59 17.35 -17.98 19.41
CA ALA A 59 16.06 -18.40 19.95
C ALA A 59 15.03 -17.25 19.98
N ALA A 60 15.47 -16.00 19.82
CA ALA A 60 14.62 -14.82 19.88
C ALA A 60 14.97 -13.80 18.77
N PRO A 61 14.86 -14.20 17.48
CA PRO A 61 15.23 -13.33 16.37
C PRO A 61 14.35 -12.08 16.31
N GLN A 62 14.92 -10.99 15.80
CA GLN A 62 14.12 -9.81 15.47
C GLN A 62 13.13 -10.15 14.34
N ARG A 63 11.85 -9.84 14.56
CA ARG A 63 10.78 -10.17 13.61
C ARG A 63 10.30 -8.94 12.86
N CYS A 64 10.07 -9.10 11.55
CA CYS A 64 9.37 -8.17 10.67
C CYS A 64 8.38 -8.98 9.83
N GLN A 65 7.22 -8.42 9.51
CA GLN A 65 6.20 -9.10 8.71
C GLN A 65 5.76 -8.21 7.55
N ILE A 66 5.68 -8.81 6.37
CA ILE A 66 5.06 -8.21 5.19
C ILE A 66 3.67 -8.83 5.08
N VAL A 67 2.64 -7.97 5.09
CA VAL A 67 1.25 -8.38 4.91
C VAL A 67 0.82 -7.92 3.52
N GLU A 68 0.50 -8.87 2.66
CA GLU A 68 0.19 -8.61 1.25
C GLU A 68 -1.12 -9.29 0.86
N ILE A 69 -1.82 -8.70 -0.10
CA ILE A 69 -2.98 -9.32 -0.74
C ILE A 69 -2.45 -10.19 -1.88
N PRO A 70 -2.68 -11.52 -1.88
CA PRO A 70 -2.23 -12.37 -2.98
C PRO A 70 -2.86 -11.90 -4.30
N PRO A 71 -2.25 -12.21 -5.46
CA PRO A 71 -2.79 -11.81 -6.75
C PRO A 71 -4.27 -12.16 -6.90
N LEU A 72 -5.12 -11.13 -6.98
CA LEU A 72 -6.55 -11.28 -7.16
C LEU A 72 -6.90 -11.28 -8.65
N ARG A 73 -7.86 -12.11 -9.06
CA ARG A 73 -8.51 -11.99 -10.36
C ARG A 73 -9.81 -11.21 -10.19
N PRO A 74 -10.00 -10.08 -10.89
CA PRO A 74 -11.24 -9.33 -10.77
C PRO A 74 -12.40 -10.15 -11.36
N MET A 75 -13.53 -10.14 -10.68
CA MET A 75 -14.80 -10.53 -11.28
C MET A 75 -15.34 -9.31 -12.04
N VAL A 76 -15.57 -9.46 -13.34
CA VAL A 76 -16.09 -8.40 -14.20
C VAL A 76 -17.49 -8.77 -14.65
N VAL A 77 -18.45 -7.88 -14.40
CA VAL A 77 -19.83 -7.99 -14.90
C VAL A 77 -20.06 -6.87 -15.89
N GLU A 78 -20.36 -7.24 -17.14
CA GLU A 78 -20.72 -6.27 -18.19
C GLU A 78 -22.24 -6.06 -18.19
N HIS A 79 -22.67 -4.81 -18.02
CA HIS A 79 -24.08 -4.44 -18.14
C HIS A 79 -24.38 -3.94 -19.55
N ARG A 80 -25.18 -4.69 -20.30
CA ARG A 80 -25.57 -4.35 -21.68
C ARG A 80 -26.99 -3.81 -21.72
N PHE A 81 -27.11 -2.54 -22.12
CA PHE A 81 -28.38 -1.85 -22.26
C PHE A 81 -28.83 -1.85 -23.73
N HIS A 82 -29.58 -2.89 -24.10
CA HIS A 82 -30.11 -3.05 -25.45
C HIS A 82 -31.17 -1.98 -25.77
N ALA A 83 -31.28 -1.63 -27.05
CA ALA A 83 -32.32 -0.74 -27.55
C ALA A 83 -33.11 -1.44 -28.65
N LEU A 84 -34.43 -1.39 -28.57
CA LEU A 84 -35.36 -2.03 -29.50
C LEU A 84 -36.36 -0.98 -30.03
N ASP A 85 -36.86 -1.20 -31.23
CA ASP A 85 -37.87 -0.35 -31.86
C ASP A 85 -39.27 -0.90 -31.56
N CYS A 86 -40.20 -0.01 -31.18
CA CYS A 86 -41.59 -0.37 -30.96
C CYS A 86 -42.28 -0.65 -32.31
N PRO A 87 -42.89 -1.83 -32.54
CA PRO A 87 -43.53 -2.15 -33.82
C PRO A 87 -44.79 -1.32 -34.11
N SER A 88 -45.34 -0.62 -33.10
CA SER A 88 -46.57 0.16 -33.25
C SER A 88 -46.34 1.66 -33.49
N CYS A 89 -45.23 2.22 -33.00
CA CYS A 89 -44.98 3.66 -33.07
C CYS A 89 -43.55 4.02 -33.51
N GLU A 90 -42.74 3.02 -33.84
CA GLU A 90 -41.36 3.14 -34.33
C GLU A 90 -40.40 3.85 -33.36
N VAL A 91 -40.83 4.14 -32.13
CA VAL A 91 -39.97 4.72 -31.09
C VAL A 91 -38.93 3.70 -30.67
N ARG A 92 -37.66 4.11 -30.70
CA ARG A 92 -36.53 3.33 -30.20
C ARG A 92 -36.35 3.54 -28.70
N THR A 93 -36.51 2.48 -27.91
CA THR A 93 -36.37 2.53 -26.46
C THR A 93 -35.17 1.70 -26.01
N ARG A 94 -34.31 2.30 -25.17
CA ARG A 94 -33.17 1.61 -24.55
C ARG A 94 -33.53 1.18 -23.13
N ALA A 95 -33.11 -0.01 -22.73
CA ALA A 95 -33.15 -0.43 -21.33
C ALA A 95 -32.34 0.55 -20.45
N HIS A 96 -32.82 0.83 -19.24
CA HIS A 96 -32.15 1.75 -18.33
C HIS A 96 -32.25 1.23 -16.90
N ASP A 97 -31.14 1.31 -16.16
CA ASP A 97 -31.08 1.07 -14.72
C ASP A 97 -30.17 2.13 -14.09
N GLY A 98 -30.78 3.10 -13.41
CA GLY A 98 -30.06 4.24 -12.82
C GLY A 98 -29.07 3.82 -11.74
N ALA A 99 -29.34 2.75 -10.99
CA ALA A 99 -28.41 2.28 -9.96
C ALA A 99 -27.09 1.79 -10.57
N VAL A 100 -27.17 1.14 -11.75
CA VAL A 100 -26.00 0.68 -12.50
C VAL A 100 -25.34 1.81 -13.27
N VAL A 101 -26.12 2.73 -13.84
CA VAL A 101 -25.58 3.85 -14.64
C VAL A 101 -24.91 4.90 -13.77
N ASP A 102 -25.47 5.22 -12.61
CA ASP A 102 -24.96 6.27 -11.71
C ASP A 102 -24.05 5.71 -10.61
N GLY A 103 -23.98 4.38 -10.48
CA GLY A 103 -23.16 3.69 -9.50
C GLY A 103 -21.65 3.73 -9.79
N SER A 104 -20.86 3.37 -8.77
CA SER A 104 -19.41 3.16 -8.91
C SER A 104 -19.11 2.07 -9.95
N ARG A 105 -18.04 2.26 -10.74
CA ARG A 105 -17.51 1.22 -11.63
C ARG A 105 -16.78 0.09 -10.88
N TYR A 106 -16.46 0.32 -9.60
CA TYR A 106 -15.75 -0.62 -8.74
C TYR A 106 -16.61 -1.01 -7.55
N GLY A 107 -16.69 -2.31 -7.27
CA GLY A 107 -17.40 -2.83 -6.11
C GLY A 107 -16.71 -2.51 -4.79
N ASP A 108 -17.46 -2.52 -3.70
CA ASP A 108 -17.03 -2.08 -2.37
C ASP A 108 -15.76 -2.78 -1.87
N ARG A 109 -15.62 -4.08 -2.13
CA ARG A 109 -14.43 -4.85 -1.73
C ARG A 109 -13.15 -4.29 -2.31
N LEU A 110 -13.20 -3.83 -3.56
CA LEU A 110 -12.05 -3.25 -4.24
C LEU A 110 -11.78 -1.82 -3.72
N LEU A 111 -12.83 -1.03 -3.49
CA LEU A 111 -12.70 0.31 -2.92
C LEU A 111 -12.09 0.29 -1.50
N LEU A 112 -12.48 -0.67 -0.66
CA LEU A 112 -11.94 -0.81 0.70
C LEU A 112 -10.43 -1.09 0.73
N ILE A 113 -9.88 -1.73 -0.30
CA ILE A 113 -8.44 -1.98 -0.41
C ILE A 113 -7.68 -0.68 -0.69
N PHE A 114 -8.20 0.20 -1.55
CA PHE A 114 -7.51 1.42 -1.98
C PHE A 114 -7.46 2.52 -0.91
N LEU A 115 -8.42 2.57 0.01
CA LEU A 115 -8.56 3.67 0.98
C LEU A 115 -7.55 3.63 2.15
N ARG A 116 -6.59 2.69 2.13
CA ARG A 116 -5.64 2.48 3.25
C ARG A 116 -4.17 2.62 2.87
N GLN A 117 -3.84 3.42 1.86
CA GLN A 117 -2.47 3.83 1.58
C GLN A 117 -2.26 5.34 1.78
N SER A 118 -2.17 5.77 3.03
CA SER A 118 -1.32 6.90 3.41
C SER A 118 -0.99 6.87 4.89
N PRO A 119 0.26 6.54 5.20
CA PRO A 119 1.02 7.46 6.04
C PRO A 119 2.42 7.62 5.45
N ASP A 120 2.73 8.81 4.92
CA ASP A 120 4.10 9.21 4.54
C ASP A 120 4.85 8.28 3.58
N SER A 121 4.36 8.15 2.34
CA SER A 121 5.16 7.58 1.24
C SER A 121 6.25 8.57 0.80
N LEU A 122 7.50 8.23 1.13
CA LEU A 122 8.72 8.75 0.50
C LEU A 122 9.00 8.14 -0.90
N TYR A 123 8.01 7.52 -1.54
CA TYR A 123 8.07 7.11 -2.94
C TYR A 123 7.00 7.85 -3.73
N GLY A 124 7.35 9.05 -4.17
CA GLY A 124 6.63 9.74 -5.23
C GLY A 124 6.91 9.07 -6.57
N TYR A 125 5.88 8.49 -7.18
CA TYR A 125 5.61 8.51 -8.62
C TYR A 125 4.29 7.76 -8.84
N LEU A 126 3.18 8.50 -8.90
CA LEU A 126 2.02 8.02 -9.66
C LEU A 126 2.28 8.41 -11.11
N PRO A 127 2.38 7.46 -12.06
CA PRO A 127 2.32 7.83 -13.47
C PRO A 127 0.94 8.41 -13.76
N SER A 128 0.91 9.57 -14.40
CA SER A 128 -0.29 10.18 -14.95
C SER A 128 -0.99 9.17 -15.87
N MET A 129 -2.20 8.75 -15.53
CA MET A 129 -3.06 8.00 -16.44
C MET A 129 -3.77 8.96 -17.42
N PRO A 130 -4.01 8.54 -18.67
CA PRO A 130 -4.62 9.36 -19.73
C PRO A 130 -6.08 9.72 -19.47
#